data_AF-A0A9D7A1A6-F1
#
_entry.id   AF-A0A9D7A1A6-F1
#
_cell.length_a   1.000
_cell.length_b   1.000
_cell.length_c   1.000
_cell.angle_alpha   90.00
_cell.angle_beta   90.00
_cell.angle_gamma   90.00
#
_symmetry.space_group_name_H-M   'P 1'
#
loop_
_entity.id
_entity.type
_entity.pdbx_description
1 polymer ?
#
loop_
_entity_poly.entity_id
_entity_poly.type
_entity_poly.pdbx_seq_one_letter_code
_entity_poly.pdbx_strand_id
1 'polypeptide(L)'
;METTELSVDGMTCGSCVASVTKALKRVPGVQDVDVDLRSGIVRISGEHTAHQVPALVAALGEAGYEAGAETGTTPAHQHPAGGCGAGAGSPGKGRGGCCCG
;
A
#
# COMPACT_ATOMS: atom_id res chain seq x y z
N MET A 1 2.15 15.39 19.22
CA MET A 1 1.72 15.82 17.88
C MET A 1 2.68 15.17 16.90
N GLU A 2 2.29 14.03 16.32
CA GLU A 2 3.04 13.43 15.22
C GLU A 2 2.42 13.89 13.90
N THR A 3 3.26 14.04 12.87
CA THR A 3 2.86 14.44 11.53
C THR A 3 3.33 13.37 10.56
N THR A 4 2.39 12.83 9.80
CA THR A 4 2.62 11.75 8.82
C THR A 4 2.31 12.28 7.43
N GLU A 5 3.17 11.98 6.46
CA GLU A 5 3.01 12.40 5.07
C GLU A 5 2.69 11.18 4.19
N LEU A 6 1.64 11.29 3.38
CA LEU A 6 1.19 10.27 2.44
C LEU A 6 1.08 10.88 1.04
N SER A 7 1.65 10.26 0.02
CA SER A 7 1.41 10.64 -1.38
C SER A 7 0.14 9.97 -1.85
N VAL A 8 -0.77 10.72 -2.47
CA VAL A 8 -2.03 10.18 -2.99
C VAL A 8 -2.09 10.44 -4.48
N ASP A 9 -2.19 9.38 -5.27
CA ASP A 9 -2.37 9.45 -6.71
C ASP A 9 -3.85 9.67 -7.06
N GLY A 10 -4.12 10.36 -8.17
CA GLY A 10 -5.48 10.66 -8.62
C GLY A 10 -6.14 11.91 -8.02
N MET A 11 -5.46 12.70 -7.18
CA MET A 11 -5.97 13.98 -6.67
C MET A 11 -5.88 15.10 -7.73
N THR A 12 -6.73 15.05 -8.74
CA THR A 12 -6.73 16.01 -9.86
C THR A 12 -7.75 17.14 -9.73
N CYS A 13 -8.63 17.11 -8.71
CA CYS A 13 -9.70 18.09 -8.54
C CYS A 13 -9.97 18.38 -7.06
N GLY A 14 -10.38 19.62 -6.72
CA GLY A 14 -10.73 20.03 -5.35
C GLY A 14 -11.84 19.17 -4.71
N SER A 15 -12.72 18.59 -5.52
CA SER A 15 -13.73 17.62 -5.05
C SER A 15 -13.12 16.29 -4.57
N CYS A 16 -12.02 15.86 -5.18
CA CYS A 16 -11.27 14.67 -4.77
C CYS A 16 -10.60 14.90 -3.41
N VAL A 17 -10.01 16.09 -3.21
CA VAL A 17 -9.40 16.49 -1.92
C VAL A 17 -10.41 16.39 -0.79
N ALA A 18 -11.60 16.96 -0.95
CA ALA A 18 -12.63 16.92 0.08
C ALA A 18 -13.08 15.48 0.44
N SER A 19 -13.05 14.56 -0.54
CA SER A 19 -13.42 13.15 -0.34
C SER A 19 -12.32 12.41 0.42
N VAL A 20 -11.06 12.62 0.03
CA VAL A 20 -9.87 12.07 0.70
C VAL A 20 -9.79 12.55 2.16
N THR A 21 -9.92 13.86 2.39
CA THR A 21 -9.92 14.43 3.76
C THR A 21 -11.03 13.84 4.62
N LYS A 22 -12.24 13.63 4.06
CA LYS A 22 -13.34 12.99 4.79
C LYS A 22 -13.05 11.54 5.15
N ALA A 23 -12.43 10.77 4.25
CA ALA A 23 -12.05 9.39 4.53
C ALA A 23 -11.01 9.34 5.67
N LEU A 24 -9.99 10.20 5.62
CA LEU A 24 -8.95 10.29 6.65
C LEU A 24 -9.50 10.74 8.01
N LYS A 25 -10.43 11.70 8.04
CA LYS A 25 -11.08 12.15 9.28
C LYS A 25 -11.97 11.09 9.94
N ARG A 26 -12.30 9.98 9.27
CA ARG A 26 -12.98 8.84 9.90
C ARG A 26 -12.03 7.98 10.73
N VAL A 27 -10.73 8.06 10.46
CA VAL A 27 -9.73 7.27 11.19
C VAL A 27 -9.51 7.90 12.57
N PRO A 28 -9.63 7.11 13.67
CA PRO A 28 -9.36 7.62 15.01
C PRO A 28 -7.88 8.00 15.17
N GLY A 29 -7.63 9.19 15.71
CA GLY A 29 -6.26 9.74 15.92
C GLY A 29 -5.86 10.84 14.93
N VAL A 30 -6.68 11.12 13.92
CA VAL A 30 -6.50 12.26 13.01
C VAL A 30 -7.07 13.52 13.65
N GLN A 31 -6.25 14.56 13.84
CA GLN A 31 -6.69 15.87 14.34
C GLN A 31 -6.77 16.89 13.21
N ASP A 32 -5.73 16.93 12.37
CA ASP A 32 -5.60 17.86 11.26
C ASP A 32 -5.15 17.14 9.99
N VAL A 33 -5.60 17.65 8.84
CA VAL A 33 -5.28 17.10 7.51
C VAL A 33 -5.02 18.28 6.59
N ASP A 34 -3.78 18.39 6.15
CA ASP A 34 -3.30 19.36 5.19
C ASP A 34 -3.01 18.65 3.87
N VAL A 35 -3.46 19.22 2.75
CA VAL A 35 -3.33 18.59 1.43
C VAL A 35 -2.61 19.55 0.52
N ASP A 36 -1.43 19.16 0.07
CA ASP A 36 -0.62 19.91 -0.87
C ASP A 36 -0.82 19.34 -2.28
N LEU A 37 -1.66 20.01 -3.07
CA LEU A 37 -1.90 19.66 -4.47
C LEU A 37 -0.70 19.96 -5.38
N ARG A 38 0.24 20.80 -4.93
CA ARG A 38 1.38 21.21 -5.74
C ARG A 38 2.45 20.12 -5.75
N SER A 39 2.63 19.42 -4.63
CA SER A 39 3.50 18.25 -4.49
C SER A 39 2.76 16.91 -4.61
N GLY A 40 1.42 16.90 -4.45
CA GLY A 40 0.62 15.67 -4.40
C GLY A 40 0.69 14.96 -3.05
N ILE A 41 1.09 15.66 -2.00
CA ILE A 41 1.34 15.09 -0.66
C ILE A 41 0.22 15.50 0.30
N VAL A 42 -0.24 14.55 1.11
CA VAL A 42 -1.20 14.73 2.20
C VAL A 42 -0.47 14.62 3.53
N ARG A 43 -0.53 15.67 4.34
CA ARG A 43 0.06 15.73 5.67
C ARG A 43 -1.04 15.58 6.70
N ILE A 44 -0.98 14.52 7.48
CA ILE A 44 -1.91 14.27 8.58
C ILE A 44 -1.20 14.59 9.89
N SER A 45 -1.79 15.43 10.73
CA SER A 45 -1.29 15.71 12.08
C SER A 45 -2.26 15.17 13.13
N GLY A 46 -1.74 14.54 14.17
CA GLY A 46 -2.58 14.05 15.26
C GLY A 46 -1.87 13.28 16.35
N GLU A 47 -2.65 12.47 17.05
CA GLU A 47 -2.17 11.49 18.04
C GLU A 47 -2.10 10.08 17.43
N HIS A 48 -2.16 10.00 16.10
CA HIS A 48 -2.01 8.74 15.40
C HIS A 48 -0.56 8.27 15.46
N THR A 49 -0.37 6.96 15.55
CA THR A 49 0.96 6.34 15.54
C THR A 49 1.29 5.82 14.15
N ALA A 50 2.58 5.63 13.86
CA ALA A 50 3.06 5.05 12.59
C ALA A 50 2.38 3.70 12.23
N HIS A 51 1.84 2.98 13.21
CA HIS A 51 1.08 1.75 12.99
C HIS A 51 -0.27 1.94 12.29
N GLN A 52 -0.82 3.15 12.29
CA GLN A 52 -2.10 3.46 11.67
C GLN A 52 -1.98 3.85 10.19
N VAL A 53 -0.77 4.14 9.72
CA VAL A 53 -0.46 4.42 8.31
C VAL A 53 -1.08 3.41 7.34
N PRO A 54 -0.93 2.08 7.50
CA PRO A 54 -1.58 1.11 6.62
C PRO A 54 -3.12 1.17 6.68
N ALA A 55 -3.71 1.55 7.82
CA ALA A 55 -5.16 1.74 7.93
C ALA A 55 -5.62 3.00 7.19
N LEU A 56 -4.82 4.08 7.18
CA LEU A 56 -5.07 5.28 6.38
C LEU A 56 -5.02 4.94 4.88
N VAL A 57 -3.99 4.22 4.44
CA VAL A 57 -3.85 3.78 3.04
C VAL A 57 -5.01 2.87 2.62
N ALA A 58 -5.37 1.89 3.46
CA ALA A 58 -6.50 1.00 3.19
C ALA A 58 -7.82 1.77 3.06
N ALA A 59 -8.08 2.74 3.94
CA ALA A 59 -9.29 3.57 3.87
C ALA A 59 -9.37 4.40 2.57
N LEU A 60 -8.22 4.83 2.04
CA LEU A 60 -8.14 5.51 0.75
C LEU A 60 -8.34 4.55 -0.42
N GLY A 61 -7.76 3.34 -0.35
CA GLY A 61 -7.96 2.27 -1.34
C GLY A 61 -9.43 1.87 -1.46
N GLU A 62 -10.13 1.72 -0.33
CA GLU A 62 -11.59 1.44 -0.29
C GLU A 62 -12.40 2.60 -0.88
N ALA A 63 -11.90 3.84 -0.80
CA ALA A 63 -12.50 5.01 -1.44
C ALA A 63 -12.13 5.15 -2.93
N GLY A 64 -11.30 4.26 -3.48
CA GLY A 64 -10.86 4.25 -4.87
C GLY A 64 -9.65 5.14 -5.16
N TYR A 65 -8.84 5.46 -4.14
CA TYR A 65 -7.63 6.26 -4.26
C TYR A 65 -6.39 5.44 -3.91
N GLU A 66 -5.37 5.51 -4.74
CA GLU A 66 -4.08 4.88 -4.45
C GLU A 66 -3.25 5.83 -3.59
N ALA A 67 -2.87 5.40 -2.39
CA ALA A 67 -2.07 6.20 -1.46
C ALA A 67 -0.83 5.43 -1.00
N GLY A 68 0.32 6.08 -1.07
CA GLY A 68 1.60 5.63 -0.55
C GLY A 68 1.94 6.34 0.75
N ALA A 69 2.52 5.62 1.69
CA ALA A 69 3.11 6.24 2.87
C ALA A 69 4.52 6.71 2.55
N GLU A 70 4.72 8.02 2.54
CA GLU A 70 6.04 8.66 2.43
C GLU A 70 6.70 8.71 3.81
N THR A 71 6.35 7.80 4.70
CA THR A 71 7.09 7.63 5.93
C THR A 71 8.46 7.10 5.55
N GLY A 72 9.50 7.91 5.79
CA GLY A 72 10.91 7.55 5.72
C GLY A 72 11.33 6.44 6.71
N THR A 73 10.47 5.47 6.96
CA THR A 73 10.86 4.13 7.38
C THR A 73 10.23 3.14 6.43
N THR A 74 11.08 2.51 5.65
CA THR A 74 10.83 1.44 4.70
C THR A 74 9.63 0.58 5.12
N PRO A 75 8.52 0.54 4.36
CA PRO A 75 7.54 -0.50 4.55
C PRO A 75 8.22 -1.79 4.09
N ALA A 76 8.76 -2.53 5.06
CA ALA A 76 8.90 -3.96 4.97
C ALA A 76 7.47 -4.54 4.86
N HIS A 77 6.83 -4.36 3.70
CA HIS A 77 5.80 -5.26 3.25
C HIS A 77 6.54 -6.53 2.80
N GLN A 78 6.89 -7.29 3.83
CA GLN A 78 7.14 -8.69 3.74
C GLN A 78 5.90 -9.28 3.06
N HIS A 79 6.11 -10.05 2.01
CA HIS A 79 5.08 -10.88 1.41
C HIS A 79 5.20 -12.26 2.08
N PRO A 80 4.57 -12.54 3.24
CA PRO A 80 4.51 -13.89 3.76
C PRO A 80 3.45 -14.66 2.97
N ALA A 81 3.81 -15.08 1.75
CA ALA A 81 3.18 -16.25 1.15
C ALA A 81 3.82 -17.48 1.79
N GLY A 82 3.36 -17.80 3.00
CA GLY A 82 3.65 -19.08 3.66
C GLY A 82 2.69 -20.17 3.20
N GLY A 83 3.26 -21.35 2.91
CA GLY A 83 2.58 -22.64 2.78
C GLY A 83 2.43 -23.11 1.32
N CYS A 84 2.83 -24.32 0.91
CA CYS A 84 3.04 -25.57 1.63
C CYS A 84 4.00 -26.49 0.84
N GLY A 85 4.79 -27.29 1.54
CA GLY A 85 5.64 -28.31 0.91
C GLY A 85 4.85 -29.50 0.38
N ALA A 86 5.32 -30.08 -0.71
CA ALA A 86 5.18 -31.50 -1.03
C ALA A 86 6.16 -31.86 -2.13
N GLY A 87 7.04 -32.82 -1.84
CA GLY A 87 7.95 -33.40 -2.82
C GLY A 87 7.22 -34.26 -3.85
N ALA A 88 7.78 -34.28 -5.06
CA ALA A 88 7.79 -35.40 -5.99
C ALA A 88 8.90 -35.03 -7.00
N GLY A 89 10.09 -35.62 -6.95
CA GLY A 89 10.25 -37.03 -7.32
C GLY A 89 9.96 -37.18 -8.81
N SER A 90 10.92 -36.85 -9.67
CA SER A 90 10.87 -37.29 -11.07
C SER A 90 11.57 -38.65 -11.18
N PRO A 91 10.83 -39.77 -11.27
CA PRO A 91 11.43 -41.02 -11.70
C PRO A 91 11.68 -40.96 -13.20
N GLY A 92 12.88 -41.40 -13.58
CA GLY A 92 13.34 -41.41 -14.95
C GLY A 92 12.50 -42.26 -15.90
N LYS A 93 12.57 -41.87 -17.17
CA LYS A 93 12.47 -42.71 -18.37
C LYS A 93 13.07 -41.84 -19.48
N GLY A 94 14.26 -42.10 -20.01
CA GLY A 94 14.75 -43.38 -20.51
C GLY A 94 14.32 -43.50 -21.97
N ARG A 95 15.32 -43.70 -22.85
CA ARG A 95 15.31 -43.85 -24.32
C ARG A 95 15.68 -42.52 -25.03
N GLY A 96 16.81 -42.36 -25.71
CA GLY A 96 17.69 -43.32 -26.37
C GLY A 96 17.32 -43.42 -27.86
N GLY A 97 18.27 -43.06 -28.75
CA GLY A 97 18.21 -43.22 -30.21
C GLY A 97 17.91 -41.89 -30.93
N CYS A 98 18.87 -41.16 -31.50
CA CYS A 98 19.63 -41.43 -32.74
C CYS A 98 18.79 -41.76 -33.99
N CYS A 99 18.98 -40.91 -35.00
CA CYS A 99 18.98 -41.18 -36.44
C CYS A 99 17.66 -41.34 -37.24
N CYS A 100 17.59 -40.50 -38.29
CA CYS A 100 16.95 -40.69 -39.61
C CYS A 100 15.49 -40.24 -39.83
N GLY A 101 15.31 -39.42 -40.87
CA GLY A 101 14.05 -39.06 -41.52
C GLY A 101 14.13 -37.76 -42.28
#